data_AF-A0A377K088-F1
#
_entry.id   AF-A0A377K088-F1
#
_cell.length_a   1.000
_cell.length_b   1.000
_cell.length_c   1.000
_cell.angle_alpha   90.00
_cell.angle_beta   90.00
_cell.angle_gamma   90.00
#
_symmetry.space_group_name_H-M   'P 1'
#
loop_
_entity.id
_entity.type
_entity.pdbx_description
1 polymer ?
#
loop_
_entity_poly.entity_id
_entity_poly.type
_entity_poly.pdbx_seq_one_letter_code
_entity_poly.pdbx_strand_id
1 'polypeptide(L)'
;MEDDFTFQIAATYLRDLVLFDYPSSATLYMTNEQYIMAGIRYNRGVERDLGFFICLINNLPARDTDDYKFISYGMRLLEIREHIKKLINE
;
A
#
# COMPACT_ATOMS: atom_id res chain seq x y z
N MET A 1 12.22 16.89 13.93
CA MET A 1 11.31 18.03 13.66
C MET A 1 10.89 18.08 12.19
N GLU A 2 11.82 18.10 11.23
CA GLU A 2 11.48 18.05 9.79
C GLU A 2 11.15 16.62 9.31
N ASP A 3 11.87 15.63 9.83
CA ASP A 3 11.62 14.21 9.57
C ASP A 3 10.25 13.77 10.10
N ASP A 4 9.91 14.14 11.33
CA ASP A 4 8.63 13.76 11.98
C ASP A 4 7.41 14.27 11.19
N PHE A 5 7.48 15.50 10.68
CA PHE A 5 6.41 16.08 9.86
C PHE A 5 6.27 15.35 8.52
N THR A 6 7.39 15.04 7.88
CA THR A 6 7.42 14.29 6.61
C THR A 6 6.86 12.88 6.78
N PHE A 7 7.21 12.22 7.88
CA PHE A 7 6.69 10.90 8.22
C PHE A 7 5.19 10.91 8.47
N GLN A 8 4.67 11.92 9.17
CA GLN A 8 3.25 12.04 9.46
C GLN A 8 2.42 12.28 8.19
N ILE A 9 2.92 13.08 7.24
CA ILE A 9 2.30 13.27 5.93
C ILE A 9 2.28 11.95 5.16
N ALA A 10 3.41 11.24 5.10
CA ALA A 10 3.50 9.97 4.39
C ALA A 10 2.56 8.91 4.99
N ALA A 11 2.48 8.83 6.32
CA ALA A 11 1.58 7.94 7.03
C ALA A 11 0.10 8.26 6.77
N THR A 12 -0.26 9.54 6.84
CA THR A 12 -1.62 10.02 6.51
C THR A 12 -1.97 9.67 5.07
N TYR A 13 -1.06 9.89 4.14
CA TYR A 13 -1.29 9.57 2.73
C TYR A 13 -1.47 8.06 2.50
N LEU A 14 -0.62 7.21 3.10
CA LEU A 14 -0.79 5.75 3.01
C LEU A 14 -2.14 5.29 3.59
N ARG A 15 -2.58 5.90 4.68
CA ARG A 15 -3.89 5.63 5.28
C ARG A 15 -5.03 6.01 4.32
N ASP A 16 -4.96 7.19 3.72
CA ASP A 16 -5.98 7.68 2.80
C ASP A 16 -6.08 6.81 1.54
N LEU A 17 -4.94 6.33 1.04
CA LEU A 17 -4.91 5.39 -0.09
C LEU A 17 -5.55 4.04 0.23
N VAL A 18 -5.42 3.56 1.47
CA VAL A 18 -6.12 2.33 1.89
C VAL A 18 -7.61 2.56 2.01
N LEU A 19 -8.02 3.68 2.60
CA LEU A 19 -9.43 4.02 2.76
C LEU A 19 -10.13 4.31 1.42
N PHE A 20 -9.38 4.72 0.40
CA PHE A 20 -9.89 4.86 -0.96
C PHE A 20 -10.42 3.52 -1.52
N ASP A 21 -9.61 2.45 -1.46
CA ASP A 21 -10.00 1.14 -1.97
C ASP A 21 -10.82 0.31 -0.95
N TYR A 22 -10.63 0.55 0.35
CA TYR A 22 -11.28 -0.16 1.46
C TYR A 22 -11.89 0.80 2.50
N PRO A 23 -13.05 1.43 2.20
CA PRO A 23 -13.62 2.51 3.03
C PRO A 23 -13.97 2.11 4.47
N SER A 24 -14.20 0.82 4.71
CA SER A 24 -14.53 0.27 6.04
C SER A 24 -13.32 -0.34 6.76
N SER A 25 -12.10 -0.13 6.24
CA SER A 25 -10.90 -0.71 6.82
C SER A 25 -10.60 -0.14 8.21
N ALA A 26 -10.33 -1.02 9.17
CA ALA A 26 -9.69 -0.63 10.42
C ALA A 26 -8.19 -0.44 10.15
N THR A 27 -7.77 0.78 9.84
CA THR A 27 -6.38 1.08 9.44
C THR A 27 -5.33 0.78 10.53
N LEU A 28 -5.77 0.63 11.79
CA LEU A 28 -4.96 0.13 12.91
C LEU A 28 -4.52 -1.34 12.69
N TYR A 29 -5.28 -2.11 11.92
CA TYR A 29 -5.13 -3.55 11.69
C TYR A 29 -5.27 -3.92 10.21
N MET A 30 -4.47 -3.29 9.36
CA MET A 30 -4.52 -3.58 7.92
C MET A 30 -4.13 -5.03 7.61
N THR A 31 -4.84 -5.64 6.66
CA THR A 31 -4.48 -6.96 6.11
C THR A 31 -3.27 -6.87 5.19
N ASN A 32 -2.65 -8.00 4.87
CA ASN A 32 -1.53 -8.04 3.91
C ASN A 32 -1.93 -7.43 2.56
N GLU A 33 -3.15 -7.72 2.07
CA GLU A 33 -3.67 -7.14 0.83
C GLU A 33 -3.75 -5.61 0.92
N GLN A 34 -4.22 -5.07 2.04
CA GLN A 34 -4.32 -3.63 2.25
C GLN A 34 -2.93 -2.96 2.30
N TYR A 35 -1.92 -3.58 2.91
CA TYR A 35 -0.54 -3.09 2.81
C TYR A 35 -0.03 -3.10 1.37
N ILE A 36 -0.28 -4.19 0.63
CA ILE A 36 0.13 -4.27 -0.77
C ILE A 36 -0.57 -3.17 -1.58
N MET A 37 -1.88 -3.01 -1.42
CA MET A 37 -2.64 -2.01 -2.16
C MET A 37 -2.18 -0.59 -1.84
N ALA A 38 -1.94 -0.25 -0.57
CA ALA A 38 -1.39 1.05 -0.18
C ALA A 38 -0.10 1.38 -0.94
N GLY A 39 0.83 0.41 -1.00
CA GLY A 39 2.10 0.60 -1.70
C GLY A 39 1.94 0.70 -3.22
N ILE A 40 1.02 -0.09 -3.79
CA ILE A 40 0.65 0.01 -5.21
C ILE A 40 0.12 1.41 -5.51
N ARG A 41 -0.87 1.88 -4.76
CA ARG A 41 -1.49 3.19 -4.96
C ARG A 41 -0.52 4.34 -4.74
N TYR A 42 0.40 4.20 -3.79
CA TYR A 42 1.46 5.17 -3.57
C TYR A 42 2.33 5.35 -4.82
N ASN A 43 2.61 4.26 -5.55
CA ASN A 43 3.45 4.31 -6.74
C ASN A 43 2.68 4.55 -8.06
N ARG A 44 1.44 4.06 -8.16
CA ARG A 44 0.67 3.99 -9.42
C ARG A 44 -0.53 4.92 -9.46
N GLY A 45 -0.87 5.56 -8.34
CA GLY A 45 -2.06 6.39 -8.21
C GLY A 45 -3.36 5.60 -8.19
N VAL A 46 -4.47 6.33 -8.23
CA VAL A 46 -5.84 5.81 -8.05
C VAL A 46 -6.61 5.62 -9.36
N GLU A 47 -6.02 5.98 -10.50
CA GLU A 47 -6.72 5.98 -11.80
C GLU A 47 -7.06 4.57 -12.32
N ARG A 48 -6.21 3.58 -12.04
CA ARG A 48 -6.44 2.20 -12.47
C ARG A 48 -7.40 1.49 -11.51
N ASP A 49 -8.31 0.69 -12.05
CA ASP A 49 -9.31 -0.02 -11.27
C ASP A 49 -8.69 -0.95 -10.19
N LEU A 50 -9.37 -1.06 -9.05
CA LEU A 50 -8.96 -1.91 -7.92
C LEU A 50 -8.91 -3.39 -8.32
N GLY A 51 -9.90 -3.86 -9.09
CA GLY A 51 -10.02 -5.25 -9.52
C GLY A 51 -8.84 -5.72 -10.37
N PHE A 52 -8.24 -4.83 -11.16
CA PHE A 52 -7.00 -5.13 -11.90
C PHE A 52 -5.87 -5.54 -10.94
N PHE A 53 -5.67 -4.76 -9.88
CA PHE A 53 -4.60 -5.04 -8.92
C PHE A 53 -4.91 -6.25 -8.06
N ILE A 54 -6.16 -6.45 -7.63
CA ILE A 54 -6.57 -7.66 -6.91
C ILE A 54 -6.27 -8.91 -7.76
N CYS A 55 -6.56 -8.87 -9.06
CA CYS A 55 -6.25 -9.97 -9.96
C CYS A 55 -4.73 -10.25 -10.01
N LEU A 56 -3.90 -9.21 -10.16
CA LEU A 56 -2.45 -9.37 -10.16
C LEU A 56 -1.90 -9.90 -8.83
N ILE A 57 -2.39 -9.40 -7.70
CA ILE A 57 -1.98 -9.86 -6.38
C ILE A 57 -2.28 -11.35 -6.21
N ASN A 58 -3.48 -11.79 -6.63
CA ASN A 58 -3.91 -13.19 -6.54
C ASN A 58 -3.16 -14.11 -7.52
N ASN A 59 -2.76 -13.60 -8.69
CA ASN A 59 -2.02 -14.37 -9.68
C ASN A 59 -0.54 -14.55 -9.33
N LEU A 60 -0.01 -13.78 -8.37
CA LEU A 60 1.38 -13.85 -7.90
C LEU A 60 2.41 -13.91 -9.06
N PRO A 61 2.46 -12.88 -9.92
CA PRO A 61 3.34 -12.88 -11.09
C PRO A 61 4.82 -13.02 -10.69
N ALA A 62 5.61 -13.67 -11.55
CA ALA A 62 7.05 -13.82 -11.34
C ALA A 62 7.76 -12.46 -11.34
N ARG A 63 8.81 -12.32 -10.51
CA ARG A 63 9.45 -11.02 -10.20
C ARG A 63 10.02 -10.28 -11.42
N ASP A 64 10.35 -10.99 -12.48
CA ASP A 64 10.95 -10.50 -13.72
C ASP A 64 9.92 -10.06 -14.78
N THR A 65 8.61 -10.19 -14.49
CA THR A 65 7.52 -9.84 -15.41
C THR A 65 7.10 -8.37 -15.31
N ASP A 66 6.51 -7.85 -16.38
CA ASP A 66 5.90 -6.51 -16.38
C ASP A 66 4.71 -6.42 -15.40
N ASP A 67 3.96 -7.52 -15.23
CA ASP A 67 2.88 -7.63 -14.25
C ASP A 67 3.39 -7.43 -12.82
N TYR A 68 4.52 -8.03 -12.48
CA TYR A 68 5.12 -7.83 -11.15
C TYR A 68 5.55 -6.37 -10.92
N LYS A 69 5.97 -5.65 -11.96
CA LYS A 69 6.32 -4.23 -11.83
C LYS A 69 5.13 -3.39 -11.37
N PHE A 70 3.89 -3.79 -11.65
CA PHE A 70 2.71 -3.08 -11.14
C PHE A 70 2.53 -3.24 -9.62
N ILE A 71 2.90 -4.39 -9.06
CA ILE A 71 2.70 -4.71 -7.65
C ILE A 71 3.95 -4.56 -6.77
N SER A 72 5.11 -4.31 -7.37
CA SER A 72 6.43 -4.34 -6.70
C SER A 72 6.52 -3.41 -5.47
N TYR A 73 5.98 -2.19 -5.55
CA TYR A 73 5.94 -1.28 -4.41
C TYR A 73 5.02 -1.77 -3.29
N GLY A 74 3.90 -2.41 -3.63
CA GLY A 74 3.04 -3.07 -2.65
C GLY A 74 3.73 -4.22 -1.93
N MET A 75 4.44 -5.06 -2.69
CA MET A 75 5.25 -6.13 -2.11
C MET A 75 6.33 -5.57 -1.18
N ARG A 76 6.99 -4.47 -1.57
CA ARG A 76 7.96 -3.80 -0.71
C ARG A 76 7.32 -3.24 0.56
N LEU A 77 6.15 -2.61 0.47
CA LEU A 77 5.45 -2.06 1.64
C LEU A 77 5.07 -3.18 2.62
N LEU A 78 4.66 -4.34 2.10
CA LEU A 78 4.37 -5.52 2.91
C LEU A 78 5.60 -6.04 3.66
N GLU A 79 6.78 -6.05 3.03
CA GLU A 79 8.05 -6.45 3.68
C GLU A 79 8.41 -5.56 4.86
N ILE A 80 8.13 -4.25 4.77
CA ILE A 80 8.44 -3.27 5.82
C ILE A 80 7.26 -2.93 6.72
N ARG A 81 6.16 -3.71 6.67
CA ARG A 81 4.87 -3.38 7.31
C ARG A 81 4.96 -3.04 8.81
N GLU A 82 5.88 -3.66 9.55
CA GLU A 82 6.03 -3.37 10.99
C GLU A 82 6.57 -1.96 11.25
N HIS A 83 7.35 -1.40 10.31
CA HIS A 83 7.77 0.00 10.37
C HIS A 83 6.60 0.91 9.98
N ILE A 84 5.85 0.55 8.95
CA ILE A 84 4.68 1.32 8.49
C ILE A 84 3.59 1.37 9.56
N LYS A 85 3.36 0.28 10.30
CA LYS A 85 2.44 0.25 11.44
C LYS A 85 2.77 1.29 12.49
N LYS A 86 4.05 1.49 12.79
CA LYS A 86 4.46 2.53 13.75
C LYS A 86 4.12 3.91 13.20
N LEU A 87 4.46 4.17 11.94
CA LEU A 87 4.18 5.45 11.29
C LEU A 87 2.69 5.80 11.20
N ILE A 88 1.82 4.83 10.92
CA ILE A 88 0.37 5.07 10.76
C ILE A 88 -0.34 5.23 12.12
N ASN A 89 0.22 4.65 13.18
CA ASN A 89 -0.41 4.58 14.50
C ASN A 89 0.26 5.45 15.58
N GLU A 90 1.27 6.23 15.21
CA GLU A 90 1.83 7.34 16.00
C GLU A 90 0.94 8.58 15.90
#